data_AF-A0A812USE9-F1
#
_entry.id   AF-A0A812USE9-F1
#
_cell.length_a   1.000
_cell.length_b   1.000
_cell.length_c   1.000
_cell.angle_alpha   90.00
_cell.angle_beta   90.00
_cell.angle_gamma   90.00
#
_symmetry.space_group_name_H-M   'P 1'
#
loop_
_entity.id
_entity.type
_entity.pdbx_description
1 polymer ?
#
loop_
_entity_poly.entity_id
_entity_poly.type
_entity_poly.pdbx_seq_one_letter_code
_entity_poly.pdbx_strand_id
1 'polypeptide(L)'
;MVILGAATNVVYSYAGQWMYFELMDTMSAPEDFPKSFCIAGPFMLATYLAVACMGYGFGSGSGDLIAGMPHGPMLQAAAAMLFVHVLIVYLIKSVVLVHYLHGCWKPEQVDSRGLRSYMQHGGLGVLLLLLGFVVSNMIPFFSQLLGIIGGLFAGPIGFLFPITFFLLARGREILMETEEHDNLPTQREASPEEVVAICGNDDAQEEGTETSSSASYESVLGSERCRILMVGFNSLPYWEQITIVATVIFIVTTMVFGVADEVLQVMEMWDRLGAPFQCHHLEPPSRPTCPGSAG
;
A
#
# COMPACT_ATOMS: atom_id res chain seq x y z
N MET A 1 6.04 11.31 -20.12
CA MET A 1 4.57 11.29 -19.97
C MET A 1 4.28 11.57 -18.50
N VAL A 2 4.58 12.79 -18.04
CA VAL A 2 4.79 13.13 -16.61
C VAL A 2 3.52 12.98 -15.74
N ILE A 3 2.34 12.98 -16.36
CA ILE A 3 1.05 12.95 -15.66
C ILE A 3 0.84 11.62 -14.93
N LEU A 4 1.28 10.50 -15.52
CA LEU A 4 1.09 9.17 -14.89
C LEU A 4 2.06 8.94 -13.74
N GLY A 5 3.31 9.42 -13.84
CA GLY A 5 4.24 9.44 -12.71
C GLY A 5 3.70 10.28 -11.55
N ALA A 6 3.23 11.51 -11.83
CA ALA A 6 2.59 12.36 -10.82
C ALA A 6 1.37 11.69 -10.16
N ALA A 7 0.57 10.92 -10.93
CA ALA A 7 -0.56 10.18 -10.37
C ALA A 7 -0.13 9.10 -9.36
N THR A 8 1.00 8.42 -9.57
CA THR A 8 1.52 7.43 -8.60
C THR A 8 1.96 8.09 -7.28
N ASN A 9 2.51 9.30 -7.35
CA ASN A 9 2.85 10.10 -6.18
C ASN A 9 1.60 10.53 -5.39
N VAL A 10 0.52 10.88 -6.09
CA VAL A 10 -0.78 11.14 -5.45
C VAL A 10 -1.31 9.87 -4.79
N VAL A 11 -1.27 8.72 -5.48
CA VAL A 11 -1.69 7.42 -4.90
C VAL A 11 -0.90 7.11 -3.63
N TYR A 12 0.41 7.32 -3.64
CA TYR A 12 1.26 7.15 -2.45
C TYR A 12 0.87 8.10 -1.31
N SER A 13 0.54 9.36 -1.62
CA SER A 13 0.16 10.38 -0.62
C SER A 13 -1.13 10.04 0.13
N TYR A 14 -1.99 9.21 -0.47
CA TYR A 14 -3.22 8.69 0.14
C TYR A 14 -3.08 7.23 0.63
N ALA A 15 -1.86 6.69 0.69
CA ALA A 15 -1.59 5.34 1.15
C ALA A 15 -1.54 5.26 2.68
N GLY A 16 -2.70 5.01 3.31
CA GLY A 16 -2.83 4.76 4.76
C GLY A 16 -3.45 3.41 5.14
N GLN A 17 -3.81 2.61 4.13
CA GLN A 17 -4.75 1.50 4.22
C GLN A 17 -4.29 0.40 5.22
N TRP A 18 -2.99 0.16 5.31
CA TRP A 18 -2.40 -0.84 6.21
C TRP A 18 -2.48 -0.46 7.69
N MET A 19 -2.56 0.85 8.01
CA MET A 19 -2.68 1.33 9.39
C MET A 19 -4.12 1.30 9.89
N TYR A 20 -5.11 1.17 9.00
CA TYR A 20 -6.51 1.25 9.40
C TYR A 20 -6.92 0.14 10.36
N PHE A 21 -6.38 -1.08 10.20
CA PHE A 21 -6.68 -2.19 11.13
C PHE A 21 -6.15 -1.91 12.53
N GLU A 22 -4.91 -1.43 12.66
CA GLU A 22 -4.33 -1.04 13.95
C GLU A 22 -5.12 0.11 14.58
N LEU A 23 -5.50 1.12 13.76
CA LEU A 23 -6.28 2.24 14.25
C LEU A 23 -7.67 1.79 14.72
N MET A 24 -8.33 0.89 13.99
CA MET A 24 -9.62 0.30 14.39
C MET A 24 -9.51 -0.49 15.71
N ASP A 25 -8.42 -1.24 15.91
CA ASP A 25 -8.18 -2.01 17.15
C ASP A 25 -8.02 -1.09 18.37
N THR A 26 -7.46 0.11 18.17
CA THR A 26 -7.32 1.11 19.24
C THR A 26 -8.59 1.93 19.53
N MET A 27 -9.62 1.87 18.67
CA MET A 27 -10.85 2.63 18.86
C MET A 27 -11.78 1.91 19.86
N SER A 28 -12.35 2.67 20.81
CA SER A 28 -13.34 2.11 21.76
C SER A 28 -14.58 1.51 21.08
N ALA A 29 -14.94 2.02 19.90
CA ALA A 29 -16.02 1.53 19.06
C ALA A 29 -15.54 1.48 17.59
N PRO A 30 -15.09 0.32 17.08
CA PRO A 30 -14.55 0.20 15.72
C PRO A 30 -15.62 0.44 14.64
N GLU A 31 -16.90 0.25 14.99
CA GLU A 31 -18.06 0.52 14.11
C GLU A 31 -18.15 2.00 13.68
N ASP A 32 -17.58 2.92 14.47
CA ASP A 32 -17.57 4.36 14.17
C ASP A 32 -16.43 4.79 13.25
N PHE A 33 -15.53 3.87 12.85
CA PHE A 33 -14.41 4.17 11.96
C PHE A 33 -14.81 4.88 10.65
N PRO A 34 -15.89 4.48 9.94
CA PRO A 34 -16.31 5.17 8.73
C PRO A 34 -16.67 6.65 8.97
N LYS A 35 -17.20 7.00 10.15
CA LYS A 35 -17.51 8.39 10.51
C LYS A 35 -16.24 9.21 10.64
N SER A 36 -15.23 8.68 11.32
CA SER A 36 -13.91 9.32 11.42
C SER A 36 -13.26 9.50 10.05
N PHE A 37 -13.36 8.49 9.19
CA PHE A 37 -12.83 8.55 7.83
C PHE A 37 -13.53 9.61 6.96
N CYS A 38 -14.86 9.70 7.04
CA CYS A 38 -15.65 10.71 6.32
C CYS A 38 -15.31 12.16 6.72
N ILE A 39 -14.82 12.38 7.95
CA ILE A 39 -14.37 13.71 8.40
C ILE A 39 -12.90 13.93 8.00
N ALA A 40 -12.04 12.94 8.18
CA ALA A 40 -10.62 13.05 7.92
C ALA A 40 -10.29 13.18 6.41
N GLY A 41 -11.04 12.49 5.54
CA GLY A 41 -10.81 12.50 4.10
C GLY A 41 -10.89 13.90 3.47
N PRO A 42 -12.01 14.63 3.62
CA PRO A 42 -12.14 15.99 3.10
C PRO A 42 -11.12 16.96 3.71
N PHE A 43 -10.79 16.80 5.00
CA PHE A 43 -9.77 17.62 5.64
C PHE A 43 -8.37 17.39 5.03
N MET A 44 -7.99 16.13 4.79
CA MET A 44 -6.75 15.78 4.11
C MET A 44 -6.71 16.33 2.68
N LEU A 45 -7.80 16.16 1.92
CA LEU A 45 -7.92 16.70 0.56
C LEU A 45 -7.79 18.23 0.55
N ALA A 46 -8.47 18.92 1.45
CA ALA A 46 -8.42 20.38 1.54
C ALA A 46 -7.02 20.89 1.88
N THR A 47 -6.32 20.24 2.80
CA THR A 47 -4.95 20.63 3.18
C THR A 47 -3.95 20.37 2.05
N TYR A 48 -4.01 19.22 1.39
CA TYR A 48 -3.15 18.94 0.23
C TYR A 48 -3.41 19.91 -0.93
N LEU A 49 -4.67 20.18 -1.23
CA LEU A 49 -5.03 21.14 -2.27
C LEU A 49 -4.60 22.57 -1.92
N ALA A 50 -4.77 22.99 -0.66
CA ALA A 50 -4.33 24.31 -0.21
C ALA A 50 -2.82 24.48 -0.36
N VAL A 51 -2.02 23.50 0.07
CA VAL A 51 -0.56 23.53 -0.05
C VAL A 51 -0.13 23.53 -1.52
N ALA A 52 -0.77 22.71 -2.37
CA ALA A 52 -0.48 22.68 -3.80
C ALA A 52 -0.81 24.03 -4.47
N CYS A 53 -2.00 24.57 -4.24
CA CYS A 53 -2.42 25.87 -4.79
C CYS A 53 -1.49 27.00 -4.35
N MET A 54 -1.10 27.03 -3.07
CA MET A 54 -0.16 28.03 -2.56
C MET A 54 1.23 27.85 -3.18
N GLY A 55 1.76 26.62 -3.20
CA GLY A 55 3.07 26.31 -3.76
C GLY A 55 3.20 26.75 -5.22
N TYR A 56 2.31 26.27 -6.07
CA TYR A 56 2.30 26.63 -7.50
C TYR A 56 1.93 28.09 -7.73
N GLY A 57 1.05 28.67 -6.91
CA GLY A 57 0.69 30.09 -6.99
C GLY A 57 1.85 31.04 -6.71
N PHE A 58 2.78 30.67 -5.82
CA PHE A 58 4.00 31.43 -5.55
C PHE A 58 5.16 31.09 -6.49
N GLY A 59 4.93 30.29 -7.55
CA GLY A 59 5.94 29.94 -8.53
C GLY A 59 6.91 28.84 -8.08
N SER A 60 6.53 28.02 -7.09
CA SER A 60 7.27 26.79 -6.80
C SER A 60 7.24 25.89 -8.04
N GLY A 61 8.42 25.45 -8.48
CA GLY A 61 8.55 24.51 -9.60
C GLY A 61 8.03 23.11 -9.25
N SER A 62 8.22 22.14 -10.14
CA SER A 62 7.82 20.73 -9.95
C SER A 62 8.70 19.94 -8.97
N GLY A 63 9.53 20.63 -8.17
CA GLY A 63 10.47 20.02 -7.21
C GLY A 63 9.98 20.13 -5.77
N ASP A 64 10.78 19.63 -4.83
CA ASP A 64 10.46 19.71 -3.40
C ASP A 64 10.26 21.16 -2.94
N LEU A 65 9.10 21.42 -2.33
CA LEU A 65 8.69 22.76 -1.85
C LEU A 65 9.74 23.42 -0.94
N ILE A 66 10.40 22.64 -0.09
CA ILE A 66 11.44 23.14 0.82
C ILE A 66 12.73 23.46 0.07
N ALA A 67 13.10 22.66 -0.92
CA ALA A 67 14.31 22.90 -1.73
C ALA A 67 14.20 24.17 -2.59
N GLY A 68 12.98 24.55 -2.97
CA GLY A 68 12.70 25.78 -3.73
C GLY A 68 12.61 27.06 -2.89
N MET A 69 12.65 26.98 -1.55
CA MET A 69 12.47 28.14 -0.69
C MET A 69 13.78 28.95 -0.55
N PRO A 70 13.73 30.30 -0.53
CA PRO A 70 14.91 31.13 -0.35
C PRO A 70 15.61 30.87 0.99
N HIS A 71 16.94 30.95 0.99
CA HIS A 71 17.78 30.79 2.18
C HIS A 71 17.42 31.86 3.22
N GLY A 72 16.98 31.43 4.40
CA GLY A 72 16.59 32.32 5.49
C GLY A 72 16.20 31.56 6.77
N PRO A 73 15.88 32.27 7.86
CA PRO A 73 15.49 31.66 9.13
C PRO A 73 14.20 30.84 9.02
N MET A 74 13.31 31.22 8.10
CA MET A 74 12.04 30.51 7.86
C MET A 74 12.25 29.14 7.20
N LEU A 75 13.22 29.03 6.27
CA LEU A 75 13.66 27.76 5.69
C LEU A 75 14.23 26.84 6.77
N GLN A 76 15.09 27.37 7.65
CA GLN A 76 15.68 26.59 8.74
C GLN A 76 14.63 26.06 9.71
N ALA A 77 13.65 26.90 10.07
CA ALA A 77 12.54 26.51 10.93
C ALA A 77 11.67 25.41 10.28
N ALA A 78 11.31 25.57 9.00
CA ALA A 78 10.54 24.57 8.26
C ALA A 78 11.29 23.25 8.11
N ALA A 79 12.58 23.30 7.77
CA ALA A 79 13.43 22.11 7.67
C ALA A 79 13.60 21.41 9.03
N ALA A 80 13.74 22.15 10.13
CA ALA A 80 13.81 21.58 11.49
C ALA A 80 12.49 20.90 11.89
N MET A 81 11.34 21.52 11.63
CA MET A 81 10.04 20.89 11.88
C MET A 81 9.83 19.63 11.05
N LEU A 82 10.21 19.65 9.76
CA LEU A 82 10.13 18.49 8.89
C LEU A 82 11.05 17.37 9.41
N PHE A 83 12.28 17.70 9.81
CA PHE A 83 13.22 16.73 10.37
C PHE A 83 12.65 16.05 11.62
N VAL A 84 12.11 16.83 12.56
CA VAL A 84 11.48 16.29 13.78
C VAL A 84 10.28 15.41 13.43
N HIS A 85 9.43 15.85 12.49
CA HIS A 85 8.29 15.06 12.03
C HIS A 85 8.71 13.72 11.44
N VAL A 86 9.66 13.71 10.49
CA VAL A 86 10.15 12.49 9.84
C VAL A 86 10.84 11.57 10.85
N LEU A 87 11.60 12.12 11.79
CA LEU A 87 12.24 11.34 12.85
C LEU A 87 11.21 10.58 13.70
N ILE A 88 10.16 11.26 14.16
CA ILE A 88 9.11 10.63 14.98
C ILE A 88 8.39 9.54 14.18
N VAL A 89 8.00 9.82 12.94
CA VAL A 89 7.32 8.85 12.07
C VAL A 89 8.22 7.63 11.80
N TYR A 90 9.52 7.85 11.57
CA TYR A 90 10.50 6.77 11.41
C TYR A 90 10.56 5.88 12.65
N LEU A 91 10.68 6.46 13.86
CA LEU A 91 10.77 5.71 15.10
C LEU A 91 9.54 4.81 15.30
N ILE A 92 8.33 5.35 15.12
CA ILE A 92 7.08 4.59 15.26
C ILE A 92 7.04 3.43 14.26
N LYS A 93 7.30 3.70 12.97
CA LYS A 93 7.28 2.66 11.93
C LYS A 93 8.37 1.61 12.11
N SER A 94 9.57 2.02 12.53
CA SER A 94 10.71 1.12 12.72
C SER A 94 10.44 0.10 13.82
N VAL A 95 9.78 0.49 14.91
CA VAL A 95 9.44 -0.42 16.02
C VAL A 95 8.50 -1.53 15.54
N VAL A 96 7.44 -1.16 14.81
CA VAL A 96 6.48 -2.13 14.25
C VAL A 96 7.17 -3.08 13.27
N LEU A 97 8.01 -2.55 12.38
CA LEU A 97 8.72 -3.36 11.39
C LEU A 97 9.72 -4.34 12.03
N VAL A 98 10.48 -3.88 13.03
CA VAL A 98 11.43 -4.72 13.78
C VAL A 98 10.69 -5.83 14.52
N HIS A 99 9.56 -5.52 15.15
CA HIS A 99 8.74 -6.50 15.86
C HIS A 99 8.19 -7.57 14.91
N TYR A 100 7.65 -7.17 13.76
CA TYR A 100 7.19 -8.10 12.71
C TYR A 100 8.31 -9.02 12.23
N LEU A 101 9.47 -8.46 11.87
CA LEU A 101 10.58 -9.25 11.35
C LEU A 101 11.19 -10.19 12.40
N HIS A 102 11.23 -9.76 13.67
CA HIS A 102 11.64 -10.61 14.78
C HIS A 102 10.65 -11.77 14.99
N GLY A 103 9.34 -11.51 14.87
CA GLY A 103 8.30 -12.55 14.91
C GLY A 103 8.43 -13.60 13.81
N CYS A 104 8.82 -13.20 12.60
CA CYS A 104 9.07 -14.13 11.50
C CYS A 104 10.30 -15.03 11.74
N TRP A 105 11.34 -14.52 12.39
CA TRP A 105 12.59 -15.28 12.59
C TRP A 105 12.57 -16.10 13.88
N LYS A 106 12.05 -15.55 14.98
CA LYS A 106 12.07 -16.18 16.31
C LYS A 106 10.80 -15.85 17.10
N PRO A 107 9.68 -16.54 16.81
CA PRO A 107 8.40 -16.28 17.46
C PRO A 107 8.45 -16.47 19.00
N GLU A 108 9.31 -17.37 19.48
CA GLU A 108 9.40 -17.73 20.91
C GLU A 108 10.13 -16.68 21.78
N GLN A 109 10.86 -15.73 21.18
CA GLN A 109 11.65 -14.71 21.92
C GLN A 109 11.09 -13.29 21.80
N VAL A 110 9.99 -13.09 21.08
CA VAL A 110 9.39 -11.77 20.78
C VAL A 110 9.04 -11.01 22.07
N ASP A 111 8.39 -11.67 23.03
CA ASP A 111 7.96 -11.05 24.30
C ASP A 111 8.99 -11.18 25.44
N SER A 112 10.15 -11.76 25.17
CA SER A 112 11.16 -11.96 26.20
C SER A 112 11.81 -10.63 26.59
N ARG A 113 11.58 -10.15 27.81
CA ARG A 113 12.12 -8.88 28.35
C ARG A 113 13.59 -8.99 28.80
N GLY A 114 14.41 -9.71 28.06
CA GLY A 114 15.84 -9.88 28.35
C GLY A 114 16.69 -8.78 27.71
N LEU A 115 17.82 -8.42 28.33
CA LEU A 115 18.82 -7.50 27.75
C LEU A 115 19.25 -7.95 26.34
N ARG A 116 19.35 -9.27 26.13
CA ARG A 116 19.67 -9.88 24.83
C ARG A 116 18.60 -9.62 23.77
N SER A 117 17.32 -9.63 24.16
CA SER A 117 16.20 -9.32 23.26
C SER A 117 16.24 -7.84 22.87
N TYR A 118 16.44 -6.91 23.82
CA TYR A 118 16.61 -5.49 23.50
C TYR A 118 17.80 -5.22 22.57
N MET A 119 18.93 -5.91 22.77
CA MET A 119 20.07 -5.79 21.86
C MET A 119 19.79 -6.36 20.46
N GLN A 120 19.00 -7.43 20.34
CA GLN A 120 18.59 -7.99 19.05
C GLN A 120 17.63 -7.07 18.31
N HIS A 121 16.61 -6.53 19.00
CA HIS A 121 15.68 -5.55 18.44
C HIS A 121 16.39 -4.26 18.04
N GLY A 122 17.25 -3.72 18.92
CA GLY A 122 18.05 -2.54 18.64
C GLY A 122 19.03 -2.76 17.48
N GLY A 123 19.70 -3.93 17.44
CA GLY A 123 20.62 -4.29 16.36
C GLY A 123 19.91 -4.38 15.01
N LEU A 124 18.71 -4.98 14.97
CA LEU A 124 17.90 -5.02 13.76
C LEU A 124 17.41 -3.64 13.33
N GLY A 125 17.01 -2.79 14.29
CA GLY A 125 16.65 -1.39 14.01
C GLY A 125 17.82 -0.59 13.43
N VAL A 126 19.03 -0.75 13.97
CA VAL A 126 20.24 -0.11 13.43
C VAL A 126 20.59 -0.64 12.04
N LEU A 127 20.41 -1.93 11.79
CA LEU A 127 20.61 -2.52 10.45
C LEU A 127 19.66 -1.88 9.42
N LEU A 128 18.37 -1.74 9.75
CA LEU A 128 17.39 -1.09 8.89
C LEU A 128 17.73 0.39 8.66
N LEU A 129 18.19 1.10 9.70
CA LEU A 129 18.66 2.48 9.56
C LEU A 129 19.85 2.58 8.62
N LEU A 130 20.83 1.68 8.75
CA LEU A 130 22.00 1.65 7.88
C LEU A 130 21.62 1.35 6.42
N LEU A 131 20.69 0.43 6.21
CA LEU A 131 20.18 0.13 4.87
C LEU A 131 19.47 1.34 4.25
N GLY A 132 18.63 2.02 5.03
CA GLY A 132 18.00 3.29 4.61
C GLY A 132 19.01 4.39 4.32
N PHE A 133 20.08 4.49 5.12
CA PHE A 133 21.17 5.42 4.89
C PHE A 133 21.90 5.14 3.57
N VAL A 134 22.19 3.88 3.26
CA VAL A 134 22.81 3.50 1.98
C VAL A 134 21.89 3.86 0.82
N VAL A 135 20.60 3.51 0.89
CA VAL A 135 19.62 3.83 -0.16
C VAL A 135 19.52 5.35 -0.36
N SER A 136 19.47 6.12 0.72
CA SER A 136 19.40 7.59 0.67
C SER A 136 20.63 8.24 0.04
N ASN A 137 21.81 7.62 0.13
CA ASN A 137 23.02 8.12 -0.54
C ASN A 137 23.10 7.66 -2.00
N MET A 138 22.44 6.54 -2.35
CA MET A 138 22.41 6.03 -3.71
C MET A 138 21.38 6.73 -4.60
N ILE A 139 20.24 7.14 -4.05
CA ILE A 139 19.13 7.71 -4.82
C ILE A 139 18.85 9.14 -4.32
N PRO A 140 19.33 10.19 -5.02
CA PRO A 140 19.13 11.58 -4.61
C PRO A 140 17.76 12.15 -5.01
N PHE A 141 16.86 11.34 -5.60
CA PHE A 141 15.56 11.79 -6.10
C PHE A 141 14.41 11.16 -5.30
N PHE A 142 13.90 11.91 -4.32
CA PHE A 142 12.88 11.42 -3.39
C PHE A 142 11.53 11.20 -4.07
N SER A 143 11.05 12.15 -4.88
CA SER A 143 9.75 12.11 -5.55
C SER A 143 9.60 10.88 -6.47
N GLN A 144 10.62 10.55 -7.25
CA GLN A 144 10.59 9.40 -8.15
C GLN A 144 10.59 8.08 -7.39
N LEU A 145 11.36 8.00 -6.30
CA LEU A 145 11.37 6.82 -5.43
C LEU A 145 10.00 6.61 -4.79
N LEU A 146 9.34 7.68 -4.34
CA LEU A 146 7.97 7.60 -3.83
C LEU A 146 6.97 7.17 -4.91
N GLY A 147 7.10 7.68 -6.14
CA GLY A 147 6.26 7.28 -7.26
C GLY A 147 6.38 5.79 -7.60
N ILE A 148 7.62 5.26 -7.64
CA ILE A 148 7.87 3.82 -7.87
C ILE A 148 7.27 2.97 -6.74
N ILE A 149 7.51 3.32 -5.48
CA ILE A 149 6.95 2.58 -4.33
C ILE A 149 5.41 2.68 -4.33
N GLY A 150 4.89 3.86 -4.65
CA GLY A 150 3.47 4.16 -4.77
C GLY A 150 2.77 3.30 -5.81
N GLY A 151 3.31 3.29 -7.03
CA GLY A 151 2.75 2.52 -8.14
C GLY A 151 2.89 1.01 -7.96
N LEU A 152 4.01 0.54 -7.41
CA LEU A 152 4.29 -0.90 -7.31
C LEU A 152 3.65 -1.57 -6.10
N PHE A 153 3.66 -0.91 -4.94
CA PHE A 153 3.17 -1.49 -3.68
C PHE A 153 1.90 -0.81 -3.19
N ALA A 154 1.89 0.51 -3.09
CA ALA A 154 0.77 1.20 -2.46
C ALA A 154 -0.53 1.09 -3.25
N GLY A 155 -0.48 1.17 -4.59
CA GLY A 155 -1.64 0.99 -5.47
C GLY A 155 -2.29 -0.39 -5.32
N PRO A 156 -1.56 -1.49 -5.60
CA PRO A 156 -2.12 -2.84 -5.48
C PRO A 156 -2.60 -3.18 -4.07
N ILE A 157 -1.77 -2.93 -3.05
CA ILE A 157 -2.13 -3.26 -1.65
C ILE A 157 -3.29 -2.39 -1.18
N GLY A 158 -3.30 -1.12 -1.57
CA GLY A 158 -4.28 -0.15 -1.08
C GLY A 158 -5.64 -0.20 -1.76
N PHE A 159 -5.71 -0.66 -3.01
CA PHE A 159 -6.96 -0.71 -3.77
C PHE A 159 -7.38 -2.14 -4.13
N LEU A 160 -6.46 -2.98 -4.63
CA LEU A 160 -6.85 -4.32 -5.10
C LEU A 160 -7.20 -5.26 -3.95
N PHE A 161 -6.47 -5.21 -2.83
CA PHE A 161 -6.80 -6.07 -1.69
C PHE A 161 -8.15 -5.76 -1.05
N PRO A 162 -8.51 -4.50 -0.71
CA PRO A 162 -9.84 -4.21 -0.20
C PRO A 162 -10.97 -4.59 -1.16
N ILE A 163 -10.81 -4.31 -2.47
CA ILE A 163 -11.78 -4.71 -3.50
C ILE A 163 -11.95 -6.23 -3.52
N THR A 164 -10.84 -6.98 -3.49
CA THR A 164 -10.88 -8.45 -3.51
C THR A 164 -11.57 -8.99 -2.27
N PHE A 165 -11.24 -8.49 -1.08
CA PHE A 165 -11.89 -8.92 0.17
C PHE A 165 -13.37 -8.57 0.19
N PHE A 166 -13.76 -7.39 -0.30
CA PHE A 166 -15.15 -6.97 -0.41
C PHE A 166 -15.95 -7.89 -1.34
N LEU A 167 -15.45 -8.15 -2.55
CA LEU A 167 -16.10 -9.03 -3.52
C LEU A 167 -16.18 -10.48 -3.02
N LEU A 168 -15.15 -10.95 -2.32
CA LEU A 168 -15.12 -12.30 -1.77
C LEU A 168 -16.10 -12.46 -0.62
N ALA A 169 -16.20 -11.47 0.27
CA ALA A 169 -17.19 -11.46 1.35
C ALA A 169 -18.63 -11.46 0.80
N ARG A 170 -18.93 -10.57 -0.15
CA ARG A 170 -20.26 -10.48 -0.79
C ARG A 170 -20.61 -11.74 -1.59
N GLY A 171 -19.65 -12.29 -2.34
CA GLY A 171 -19.86 -13.53 -3.08
C GLY A 171 -20.18 -14.71 -2.18
N ARG A 172 -19.54 -14.80 -1.00
CA ARG A 172 -19.83 -15.85 -0.01
C ARG A 172 -21.21 -15.70 0.60
N GLU A 173 -21.61 -14.50 0.96
CA GLU A 173 -22.93 -14.20 1.54
C GLU A 173 -24.06 -14.66 0.61
N ILE A 174 -23.98 -14.31 -0.68
CA ILE A 174 -25.00 -14.67 -1.68
C ILE A 174 -25.05 -16.18 -1.94
N LEU A 175 -23.90 -16.85 -1.95
CA LEU A 175 -23.84 -18.29 -2.13
C LEU A 175 -24.45 -19.03 -0.93
N MET A 176 -24.23 -18.53 0.29
CA MET A 176 -24.87 -19.06 1.50
C MET A 176 -26.40 -18.89 1.45
N GLU A 177 -26.90 -17.73 1.03
CA GLU A 177 -28.35 -17.51 0.86
C GLU A 177 -28.96 -18.42 -0.21
N THR A 178 -28.23 -18.68 -1.30
CA THR A 178 -28.69 -19.56 -2.38
C THR A 178 -28.75 -21.03 -1.92
N GLU A 179 -27.73 -21.48 -1.18
CA GLU A 179 -27.73 -22.83 -0.58
C GLU A 179 -28.84 -22.99 0.47
N GLU A 180 -29.11 -21.97 1.30
CA GLU A 180 -30.21 -22.02 2.27
C GLU A 180 -31.58 -22.11 1.58
N HIS A 181 -31.75 -21.39 0.46
CA HIS A 181 -33.00 -21.41 -0.31
C HIS A 181 -33.21 -22.71 -1.11
N ASP A 182 -32.14 -23.36 -1.58
CA ASP A 182 -32.21 -24.70 -2.21
C ASP A 182 -32.44 -25.81 -1.18
N ASN A 183 -32.03 -25.62 0.09
CA ASN A 183 -32.24 -26.56 1.19
C ASN A 183 -33.58 -26.38 1.93
N LEU A 184 -34.40 -25.38 1.56
CA LEU A 184 -35.80 -25.34 2.00
C LEU A 184 -36.54 -26.53 1.36
N PRO A 185 -37.17 -27.42 2.16
CA PRO A 185 -37.86 -28.57 1.62
C PRO A 185 -39.03 -28.06 0.78
N THR A 186 -38.85 -28.07 -0.53
CA THR A 186 -39.96 -28.08 -1.47
C THR A 186 -40.84 -29.24 -1.01
N GLN A 187 -42.06 -28.93 -0.59
CA GLN A 187 -43.13 -29.90 -0.38
C GLN A 187 -43.25 -30.74 -1.65
N ARG A 188 -42.51 -31.84 -1.70
CA ARG A 188 -42.55 -32.85 -2.73
C ARG A 188 -42.88 -34.12 -1.96
N GLU A 189 -44.09 -34.62 -2.17
CA GLU A 189 -44.56 -35.89 -1.65
C GLU A 189 -43.49 -36.95 -1.90
N ALA A 190 -42.77 -37.35 -0.85
CA ALA A 190 -41.81 -38.43 -0.92
C ALA A 190 -42.59 -39.75 -0.91
N SER A 191 -42.61 -40.41 -2.06
CA SER A 191 -42.98 -41.83 -2.16
C SER A 191 -42.02 -42.67 -1.29
N PRO A 192 -42.48 -43.74 -0.60
CA PRO A 192 -41.73 -44.43 0.45
C PRO A 192 -40.43 -45.19 0.03
N GLU A 193 -39.93 -45.02 -1.19
CA GLU A 193 -38.85 -45.87 -1.73
C GLU A 193 -37.42 -45.35 -1.51
N GLU A 194 -37.21 -44.07 -1.20
CA GLU A 194 -35.85 -43.49 -1.18
C GLU A 194 -35.17 -43.50 0.21
N VAL A 195 -35.90 -43.84 1.28
CA VAL A 195 -35.39 -43.82 2.67
C VAL A 195 -34.61 -45.09 3.05
N VAL A 196 -34.58 -46.12 2.19
CA VAL A 196 -33.95 -47.41 2.51
C VAL A 196 -32.46 -47.48 2.11
N ALA A 197 -31.94 -46.55 1.31
CA ALA A 197 -30.58 -46.64 0.78
C ALA A 197 -29.47 -46.02 1.67
N ILE A 198 -29.81 -45.40 2.81
CA ILE A 198 -28.87 -44.58 3.59
C ILE A 198 -28.17 -45.36 4.74
N CYS A 199 -28.52 -46.62 5.00
CA CYS A 199 -27.85 -47.41 6.04
C CYS A 199 -27.23 -48.69 5.45
N GLY A 200 -25.95 -48.65 5.08
CA GLY A 200 -25.23 -49.85 4.65
C GLY A 200 -23.72 -49.69 4.43
N ASN A 201 -22.97 -50.04 5.48
CA ASN A 201 -21.57 -50.48 5.55
C ASN A 201 -20.41 -49.47 5.53
N ASP A 202 -19.79 -49.41 6.72
CA ASP A 202 -18.35 -49.24 6.95
C ASP A 202 -17.53 -50.31 6.21
N ASP A 203 -16.38 -49.94 5.66
CA ASP A 203 -15.10 -50.65 5.85
C ASP A 203 -13.93 -49.82 5.32
N ALA A 204 -12.87 -49.76 6.13
CA ALA A 204 -11.64 -49.01 5.91
C ALA A 204 -10.67 -49.74 4.96
N GLN A 205 -9.98 -48.98 4.09
CA GLN A 205 -8.57 -49.25 3.77
C GLN A 205 -7.88 -48.02 3.15
N GLU A 206 -6.83 -47.54 3.81
CA GLU A 206 -5.79 -46.65 3.28
C GLU A 206 -4.88 -47.44 2.32
N GLU A 207 -4.50 -46.84 1.18
CA GLU A 207 -3.09 -46.81 0.71
C GLU A 207 -2.92 -45.84 -0.47
N GLY A 208 -1.80 -45.11 -0.44
CA GLY A 208 -1.62 -43.86 -1.17
C GLY A 208 -1.09 -43.94 -2.60
N THR A 209 -1.16 -42.79 -3.29
CA THR A 209 -0.28 -42.41 -4.39
C THR A 209 -0.15 -40.89 -4.35
N GLU A 210 0.69 -40.40 -3.44
CA GLU A 210 1.17 -39.02 -3.42
C GLU A 210 2.23 -38.86 -4.50
N THR A 211 1.90 -38.24 -5.65
CA THR A 211 2.85 -37.47 -6.49
C THR A 211 2.16 -36.89 -7.74
N SER A 212 1.03 -36.18 -7.60
CA SER A 212 0.59 -35.21 -8.63
C SER A 212 -0.51 -34.22 -8.20
N SER A 213 -0.88 -34.18 -6.91
CA SER A 213 -2.09 -33.47 -6.45
C SER A 213 -1.90 -31.95 -6.26
N SER A 214 -0.65 -31.46 -6.23
CA SER A 214 -0.40 -30.08 -5.81
C SER A 214 -0.78 -29.00 -6.81
N ALA A 215 -0.52 -29.25 -8.09
CA ALA A 215 -0.97 -28.36 -9.16
C ALA A 215 -2.50 -28.38 -9.36
N SER A 216 -3.17 -29.47 -8.96
CA SER A 216 -4.62 -29.62 -9.11
C SER A 216 -5.37 -28.89 -7.99
N TYR A 217 -4.93 -28.94 -6.74
CA TYR A 217 -5.59 -28.20 -5.65
C TYR A 217 -5.51 -26.67 -5.85
N GLU A 218 -4.39 -26.14 -6.35
CA GLU A 218 -4.23 -24.70 -6.59
C GLU A 218 -5.17 -24.23 -7.71
N SER A 219 -5.36 -25.06 -8.74
CA SER A 219 -6.27 -24.77 -9.85
C SER A 219 -7.75 -24.84 -9.44
N VAL A 220 -8.14 -25.81 -8.60
CA VAL A 220 -9.51 -25.98 -8.11
C VAL A 220 -9.87 -24.87 -7.11
N LEU A 221 -8.98 -24.56 -6.17
CA LEU A 221 -9.17 -23.48 -5.20
C LEU A 221 -9.20 -22.11 -5.89
N GLY A 222 -8.40 -21.93 -6.95
CA GLY A 222 -8.44 -20.74 -7.80
C GLY A 222 -9.76 -20.61 -8.57
N SER A 223 -10.26 -21.71 -9.15
CA SER A 223 -11.54 -21.75 -9.87
C SER A 223 -12.72 -21.44 -8.95
N GLU A 224 -12.72 -21.96 -7.73
CA GLU A 224 -13.78 -21.73 -6.75
C GLU A 224 -13.77 -20.27 -6.24
N ARG A 225 -12.60 -19.71 -5.93
CA ARG A 225 -12.44 -18.29 -5.59
C ARG A 225 -12.86 -17.37 -6.73
N CYS A 226 -12.54 -17.71 -7.98
CA CYS A 226 -12.95 -16.95 -9.15
C CYS A 226 -14.48 -16.95 -9.31
N ARG A 227 -15.13 -18.11 -9.09
CA ARG A 227 -16.59 -18.22 -9.09
C ARG A 227 -17.23 -17.32 -8.04
N ILE A 228 -16.72 -17.37 -6.80
CA ILE A 228 -17.20 -16.54 -5.68
C ILE A 228 -17.07 -15.05 -6.03
N LEU A 229 -15.91 -14.63 -6.55
CA LEU A 229 -15.66 -13.24 -6.93
C LEU A 229 -16.58 -12.77 -8.06
N MET A 230 -16.82 -13.60 -9.09
CA MET A 230 -17.74 -13.26 -10.18
C MET A 230 -19.18 -13.11 -9.71
N VAL A 231 -19.65 -14.00 -8.84
CA VAL A 231 -20.99 -13.90 -8.24
C VAL A 231 -21.11 -12.61 -7.42
N GLY A 232 -20.11 -12.33 -6.58
CA GLY A 232 -20.04 -11.08 -5.81
C GLY A 232 -20.08 -9.85 -6.71
N PHE A 233 -19.28 -9.83 -7.79
CA PHE A 233 -19.23 -8.70 -8.72
C PHE A 233 -20.54 -8.49 -9.49
N ASN A 234 -21.14 -9.56 -10.01
CA ASN A 234 -22.38 -9.48 -10.80
C ASN A 234 -23.60 -9.09 -9.96
N SER A 235 -23.53 -9.26 -8.64
CA SER A 235 -24.60 -8.87 -7.71
C SER A 235 -24.70 -7.35 -7.48
N LEU A 236 -23.64 -6.61 -7.79
CA LEU A 236 -23.55 -5.19 -7.49
C LEU A 236 -24.31 -4.34 -8.51
N PRO A 237 -24.82 -3.15 -8.11
CA PRO A 237 -25.39 -2.21 -9.06
C PRO A 237 -24.34 -1.77 -10.08
N TYR A 238 -24.82 -1.43 -11.29
CA TYR A 238 -23.95 -1.08 -12.42
C TYR A 238 -22.96 0.06 -12.12
N TRP A 239 -23.36 1.05 -11.30
CA TRP A 239 -22.47 2.14 -10.89
C TRP A 239 -21.28 1.67 -10.05
N GLU A 240 -21.47 0.71 -9.16
CA GLU A 240 -20.39 0.15 -8.33
C GLU A 240 -19.46 -0.71 -9.19
N GLN A 241 -20.02 -1.52 -10.10
CA GLN A 241 -19.24 -2.29 -11.08
C GLN A 241 -18.34 -1.39 -11.93
N ILE A 242 -18.89 -0.31 -12.49
CA ILE A 242 -18.11 0.67 -13.25
C ILE A 242 -16.98 1.25 -12.40
N THR A 243 -17.27 1.62 -11.15
CA THR A 243 -16.29 2.24 -10.26
C THR A 243 -15.15 1.28 -9.93
N ILE A 244 -15.46 0.02 -9.64
CA ILE A 244 -14.47 -1.03 -9.38
C ILE A 244 -13.61 -1.28 -10.63
N VAL A 245 -14.23 -1.47 -11.79
CA VAL A 245 -13.51 -1.72 -13.06
C VAL A 245 -12.63 -0.53 -13.43
N ALA A 246 -13.14 0.69 -13.33
CA ALA A 246 -12.37 1.91 -13.58
C ALA A 246 -11.18 2.04 -12.63
N THR A 247 -11.37 1.72 -11.34
CA THR A 247 -10.29 1.73 -10.34
C THR A 247 -9.23 0.68 -10.66
N VAL A 248 -9.63 -0.56 -10.97
CA VAL A 248 -8.69 -1.63 -11.34
C VAL A 248 -7.90 -1.24 -12.60
N ILE A 249 -8.57 -0.73 -13.64
CA ILE A 249 -7.90 -0.26 -14.87
C ILE A 249 -6.92 0.88 -14.54
N PHE A 250 -7.33 1.85 -13.73
CA PHE A 250 -6.47 2.96 -13.32
C PHE A 250 -5.24 2.47 -12.55
N ILE A 251 -5.40 1.55 -11.60
CA ILE A 251 -4.28 1.01 -10.80
C ILE A 251 -3.34 0.18 -11.67
N VAL A 252 -3.87 -0.67 -12.55
CA VAL A 252 -3.02 -1.45 -13.48
C VAL A 252 -2.28 -0.53 -14.45
N THR A 253 -2.96 0.50 -14.97
CA THR A 253 -2.35 1.49 -15.86
C THR A 253 -1.25 2.28 -15.15
N THR A 254 -1.49 2.76 -13.94
CA THR A 254 -0.48 3.51 -13.15
C THR A 254 0.66 2.61 -12.67
N MET A 255 0.41 1.34 -12.37
CA MET A 255 1.43 0.37 -12.02
C MET A 255 2.37 0.06 -13.19
N VAL A 256 1.83 -0.06 -14.42
CA VAL A 256 2.67 -0.36 -15.60
C VAL A 256 3.30 0.91 -16.16
N PHE A 257 2.48 1.87 -16.57
CA PHE A 257 2.94 3.07 -17.28
C PHE A 257 3.46 4.14 -16.33
N GLY A 258 2.91 4.27 -15.12
CA GLY A 258 3.39 5.23 -14.13
C GLY A 258 4.76 4.84 -13.60
N VAL A 259 4.94 3.58 -13.20
CA VAL A 259 6.26 3.07 -12.76
C VAL A 259 7.28 3.14 -13.91
N ALA A 260 6.89 2.82 -15.15
CA ALA A 260 7.79 2.96 -16.29
C ALA A 260 8.23 4.42 -16.51
N ASP A 261 7.31 5.39 -16.41
CA ASP A 261 7.66 6.81 -16.55
C ASP A 261 8.61 7.26 -15.43
N GLU A 262 8.38 6.86 -14.18
CA GLU A 262 9.28 7.15 -13.07
C GLU A 262 10.67 6.52 -13.25
N VAL A 263 10.74 5.26 -13.70
CA VAL A 263 12.02 4.58 -13.98
C VAL A 263 12.78 5.27 -15.10
N LEU A 264 12.10 5.65 -16.18
CA LEU A 264 12.72 6.38 -17.29
C LEU A 264 13.22 7.77 -16.85
N GLN A 265 12.47 8.48 -16.01
CA GLN A 265 12.92 9.74 -15.42
C GLN A 265 14.16 9.55 -14.54
N VAL A 266 14.20 8.48 -13.74
CA VAL A 266 15.39 8.14 -12.94
C VAL A 266 16.59 7.88 -13.84
N MET A 267 16.43 7.15 -14.94
CA MET A 267 17.51 6.89 -15.90
C MET A 267 18.00 8.19 -16.56
N GLU A 268 17.11 9.08 -17.00
CA GLU A 268 17.50 10.36 -17.60
C GLU A 268 18.25 11.25 -16.59
N MET A 269 17.80 11.28 -15.33
CA MET A 269 18.47 12.07 -14.29
C MET A 269 19.81 11.44 -13.87
N TRP A 270 19.94 10.12 -13.92
CA TRP A 270 21.20 9.42 -13.65
C TRP A 270 22.29 9.83 -14.65
N ASP A 271 21.94 9.98 -15.92
CA ASP A 271 22.87 10.46 -16.95
C ASP A 271 23.32 11.91 -16.71
N ARG A 272 22.51 12.74 -16.04
CA ARG A 272 22.86 14.14 -15.69
C ARG A 272 23.62 14.27 -14.38
N LEU A 273 23.32 13.44 -13.39
CA LEU A 273 23.89 13.52 -12.04
C LEU A 273 25.08 12.58 -11.82
N GLY A 274 25.45 11.74 -12.78
CA GLY A 274 26.64 10.89 -12.68
C GLY A 274 26.55 9.82 -11.59
N ALA A 275 27.66 9.13 -11.33
CA ALA A 275 27.69 7.99 -10.41
C ALA A 275 27.47 8.44 -8.94
N PRO A 276 26.85 7.58 -8.10
CA PRO A 276 26.68 7.85 -6.69
C PRO A 276 28.05 8.09 -6.04
N PHE A 277 28.11 9.02 -5.08
CA PHE A 277 29.33 9.48 -4.41
C PHE A 277 30.28 10.37 -5.22
N GLN A 278 29.90 10.85 -6.41
CA GLN A 278 30.64 11.95 -7.03
C GLN A 278 30.30 13.29 -6.36
N CYS A 279 31.32 14.00 -5.88
CA CYS A 279 31.17 15.36 -5.37
C CYS A 279 30.81 16.31 -6.51
N HIS A 280 29.53 16.66 -6.63
CA HIS A 280 29.12 17.80 -7.45
C HIS A 280 29.42 19.08 -6.70
N HIS A 281 30.26 19.93 -7.30
CA HIS A 281 30.36 21.32 -6.90
C HIS A 281 29.00 21.96 -7.17
N LEU A 282 28.18 22.12 -6.12
CA LEU A 282 27.03 23.02 -6.16
C LEU A 282 27.59 24.43 -6.34
N GLU A 283 27.76 24.84 -7.60
CA GLU A 283 28.14 26.19 -7.94
C GLU A 283 26.99 27.09 -7.47
N PRO A 284 27.18 27.95 -6.45
CA PRO A 284 26.11 28.79 -5.97
C PRO A 284 25.63 29.65 -7.15
N PRO A 285 24.32 29.85 -7.34
CA PRO A 285 23.82 30.68 -8.42
C PRO A 285 24.54 32.03 -8.35
N SER A 286 25.23 32.37 -9.43
CA SER A 286 25.94 33.64 -9.58
C SER A 286 24.98 34.76 -9.19
N ARG A 287 25.32 35.49 -8.11
CA ARG A 287 24.55 36.68 -7.70
C ARG A 287 24.33 37.55 -8.94
N PRO A 288 23.13 38.10 -9.17
CA PRO A 288 22.96 39.09 -10.22
C PRO A 288 23.96 40.23 -9.96
N THR A 289 24.93 40.38 -10.86
CA THR A 289 25.85 41.50 -10.85
C THR A 289 25.04 42.76 -11.13
N CYS A 290 24.94 43.65 -10.13
CA CYS A 290 24.41 44.99 -10.36
C CYS A 290 25.26 45.67 -11.45
N PRO A 291 24.66 46.18 -12.54
CA PRO A 291 25.40 46.94 -13.52
C PRO A 291 25.67 48.33 -12.93
N GLY A 292 26.94 48.65 -12.67
CA GLY A 292 27.36 50.03 -12.38
C GLY A 292 28.27 50.19 -11.17
N SER A 293 29.55 49.85 -11.34
CA SER A 293 30.65 50.51 -10.63
C SER A 293 31.90 50.34 -11.48
N ALA A 294 31.99 51.19 -12.51
CA ALA A 294 33.21 51.48 -13.23
C ALA A 294 33.32 53.01 -13.26
N GLY A 295 34.41 53.53 -12.70
CA GLY A 295 34.73 54.97 -12.66
C GLY A 295 34.68 55.55 -11.26
#